data_AF-A0ABD0NJB9-F1
#
_entry.id   AF-A0ABD0NJB9-F1
#
_cell.length_a   1.000
_cell.length_b   1.000
_cell.length_c   1.000
_cell.angle_alpha   90.00
_cell.angle_beta   90.00
_cell.angle_gamma   90.00
#
_symmetry.space_group_name_H-M   'P 1'
#
loop_
_entity.id
_entity.type
_entity.pdbx_description
1 polymer ?
#
loop_
_entity_poly.entity_id
_entity_poly.type
_entity_poly.pdbx_seq_one_letter_code
_entity_poly.pdbx_strand_id
1 'polypeptide(L)' 'MTERDITAFTLLPTITEQKDPKHNSLQKLYCRNGGYHLRIQPNGTVDASRQDNDVY' A
#
# COMPACT_ATOMS: atom_id res chain seq x y z
N MET A 1 -11.57 5.43 -29.66
CA MET A 1 -11.34 4.76 -28.36
C MET A 1 -9.91 4.26 -28.38
N THR A 2 -9.02 4.88 -27.61
CA THR A 2 -7.60 4.48 -27.54
C THR A 2 -7.42 3.67 -26.26
N GLU A 3 -7.24 2.37 -26.44
CA GLU A 3 -6.99 1.42 -25.36
C GLU A 3 -5.63 1.72 -24.72
N ARG A 4 -5.59 1.72 -23.39
CA ARG A 4 -4.44 2.16 -22.59
C ARG A 4 -3.39 1.05 -22.53
N ASP A 5 -2.14 1.40 -22.82
CA ASP A 5 -0.96 0.58 -22.54
C ASP A 5 -0.90 0.22 -21.04
N ILE A 6 -1.05 -1.06 -20.74
CA ILE A 6 -0.87 -1.61 -19.40
C ILE A 6 0.60 -2.02 -19.29
N THR A 7 1.44 -1.18 -18.69
CA THR A 7 2.77 -1.60 -18.24
C THR A 7 2.62 -2.61 -17.10
N ALA A 8 2.62 -3.91 -17.43
CA ALA A 8 2.71 -4.97 -16.45
C ALA A 8 4.13 -5.00 -15.88
N PHE A 9 4.31 -4.44 -14.69
CA PHE A 9 5.57 -4.52 -13.96
C PHE A 9 5.82 -5.99 -13.59
N THR A 10 6.93 -6.57 -14.04
CA THR A 10 7.31 -7.95 -13.72
C THR A 10 7.53 -8.08 -12.21
N LEU A 11 6.61 -8.74 -11.52
CA LEU A 11 6.73 -9.05 -10.10
C LEU A 11 7.78 -10.15 -9.93
N LEU A 12 8.99 -9.80 -9.47
CA LEU A 12 9.90 -10.80 -8.91
C LEU A 12 9.25 -11.41 -7.66
N PRO A 13 9.38 -12.71 -7.42
CA PRO A 13 8.89 -13.34 -6.20
C PRO A 13 9.65 -12.75 -5.00
N THR A 14 9.01 -11.86 -4.25
CA THR A 14 9.51 -11.46 -2.94
C THR A 14 9.42 -12.65 -2.02
N ILE A 15 10.56 -13.15 -1.57
CA ILE A 15 10.66 -14.05 -0.43
C ILE A 15 10.07 -13.28 0.75
N THR A 16 8.86 -13.65 1.17
CA THR A 16 8.24 -13.09 2.36
C THR A 16 8.94 -13.72 3.55
N GLU A 17 10.03 -13.10 4.02
CA GLU A 17 10.54 -13.42 5.34
C GLU A 17 9.44 -13.07 6.34
N GLN A 18 8.84 -14.10 6.95
CA GLN A 18 7.86 -13.95 8.02
C GLN A 18 8.60 -13.44 9.25
N LYS A 19 8.86 -12.14 9.26
CA LYS A 19 9.39 -11.43 10.40
C LYS A 19 8.28 -11.43 11.44
N ASP A 20 8.46 -12.12 12.57
CA ASP A 20 7.55 -12.02 13.71
C ASP A 20 7.33 -10.53 14.00
N PRO A 21 6.14 -10.00 13.72
CA PRO A 21 5.92 -8.58 13.85
C PRO A 21 6.05 -8.23 15.33
N LYS A 22 7.02 -7.39 15.67
CA LYS A 22 7.03 -6.69 16.95
C LYS A 22 5.72 -5.88 17.00
N HIS A 23 4.69 -6.44 17.65
CA HIS A 23 3.33 -5.88 17.69
C HIS A 23 3.20 -4.55 18.45
N ASN A 24 4.31 -3.95 18.89
CA ASN A 24 4.31 -2.77 19.75
C ASN A 24 4.48 -1.45 18.99
N SER A 25 4.63 -1.46 17.66
CA SER A 25 4.77 -0.24 16.85
C SER A 25 3.72 -0.17 15.75
N LEU A 26 3.11 0.99 15.55
CA LEU A 26 2.25 1.28 14.41
C LEU A 26 3.02 1.08 13.10
N GLN A 27 2.37 0.49 12.09
CA GLN A 27 2.97 0.19 10.79
C GLN A 27 2.15 0.85 9.67
N LYS A 28 2.84 1.44 8.69
CA LYS A 28 2.22 1.91 7.45
C LYS A 28 2.15 0.77 6.45
N LEU A 29 0.98 0.57 5.83
CA LEU A 29 0.78 -0.45 4.81
C LEU A 29 0.88 0.18 3.42
N TYR A 30 2.03 -0.03 2.77
CA TYR A 30 2.32 0.51 1.44
C TYR A 30 1.95 -0.49 0.34
N CYS A 31 1.12 -0.03 -0.60
CA CYS A 31 0.74 -0.77 -1.80
C CYS A 31 1.71 -0.47 -2.95
N ARG A 32 2.49 -1.48 -3.33
CA ARG A 32 3.45 -1.41 -4.45
C ARG A 32 2.79 -1.27 -5.83
N ASN A 33 1.53 -1.68 -5.98
CA ASN A 33 0.83 -1.66 -7.27
C ASN A 33 0.52 -0.23 -7.76
N GLY A 34 0.53 0.76 -6.86
CA GLY A 34 0.18 2.14 -7.22
C GLY A 34 0.85 3.23 -6.39
N GLY A 35 1.72 2.87 -5.45
CA GLY A 35 2.42 3.83 -4.60
C GLY A 35 1.51 4.59 -3.64
N TYR A 36 0.62 3.86 -2.96
CA TYR A 36 -0.30 4.42 -1.96
C TYR A 36 -0.12 3.75 -0.61
N HIS A 37 -0.42 4.48 0.46
CA HIS A 37 -0.60 3.93 1.79
C HIS A 37 -2.08 3.66 2.06
N LEU A 38 -2.39 2.53 2.68
CA LEU A 38 -3.73 2.24 3.18
C LEU A 38 -4.08 3.28 4.26
N ARG A 39 -5.30 3.84 4.17
CA ARG A 39 -5.82 4.82 5.11
C ARG A 39 -7.21 4.42 5.58
N ILE A 40 -7.45 4.56 6.88
CA ILE A 40 -8.77 4.34 7.48
C ILE A 40 -9.22 5.64 8.13
N GLN A 41 -10.23 6.27 7.55
CA GLN A 41 -10.76 7.53 8.05
C GLN A 41 -11.61 7.34 9.32
N PRO A 42 -11.80 8.37 10.15
CA PRO A 42 -12.64 8.29 11.36
C PRO A 42 -14.09 7.90 11.10
N ASN A 43 -14.60 8.17 9.89
CA ASN A 43 -15.94 7.79 9.47
C ASN A 43 -16.06 6.31 9.02
N GLY A 44 -14.97 5.54 9.12
CA GLY A 44 -14.90 4.14 8.70
C GLY A 44 -14.65 3.91 7.21
N THR A 45 -14.48 4.99 6.43
CA THR A 45 -14.12 4.87 5.01
C THR A 45 -12.70 4.32 4.90
N VAL A 46 -12.54 3.27 4.10
CA VAL A 46 -11.24 2.70 3.76
C VAL A 46 -10.87 3.19 2.37
N ASP A 47 -9.75 3.89 2.28
CA ASP A 47 -9.20 4.39 1.03
C ASP A 47 -7.66 4.32 1.03
N ALA A 48 -7.03 5.07 0.13
CA ALA A 48 -5.58 5.10 0.03
C ALA A 48 -5.07 6.51 -0.26
N SER A 49 -3.94 6.87 0.35
CA SER A 49 -3.32 8.20 0.24
C SER A 49 -1.87 8.08 -0.22
N ARG A 50 -1.42 9.03 -1.04
CA ARG A 50 0.01 9.18 -1.37
C ARG A 50 0.73 10.17 -0.45
N GLN A 51 0.00 10.81 0.46
CA GLN A 51 0.61 11.77 1.37
C GLN A 51 1.41 11.02 2.44
N ASP A 52 2.71 11.26 2.49
CA ASP A 52 3.57 10.62 3.49
C ASP A 52 3.25 11.09 4.92
N ASN A 53 2.70 12.29 5.06
CA ASN A 53 2.29 12.90 6.33
C ASN A 53 0.78 12.80 6.58
N ASP A 54 0.10 11.84 5.95
CA ASP A 54 -1.27 11.53 6.31
C ASP A 54 -1.34 11.13 7.79
N VAL A 55 -2.34 11.66 8.49
CA VAL A 55 -2.57 11.40 9.91
C VAL A 55 -3.27 10.04 10.10
N TYR A 56 -3.85 9.49 9.02
CA TYR A 56 -4.65 8.27 9.00
C TYR A 56 -4.08 7.20 8.06
#